data_AF-A0A7W1SEN5-F1
#
_entry.id   AF-A0A7W1SEN5-F1
#
_cell.length_a   1.000
_cell.length_b   1.000
_cell.length_c   1.000
_cell.angle_alpha   90.00
_cell.angle_beta   90.00
_cell.angle_gamma   90.00
#
_symmetry.space_group_name_H-M   'P 1'
#
loop_
_entity.id
_entity.type
_entity.pdbx_description
1 polymer ?
#
loop_
_entity_poly.entity_id
_entity_poly.type
_entity_poly.pdbx_seq_one_letter_code
_entity_poly.pdbx_strand_id
1 'polypeptide(L)'
;MPMLTGSAPPETRWPAPSGPADLFSQDQLESHAARIAGTHVVAADPWRGRPLLPRLDESASRLDEAYTFLSAAARLDPQPSEDWLRDNHHVVQDQVRGVRLHLPGAYYRELPKLADGPLQGFPRVYLLARELTAHTAGRIDLDTVVDFVRAYQRTSVLSIGETWAVPIMLRLALVEQLRLLADGVLAARQNRD
;
A
#
# COMPACT_ATOMS: atom_id res chain seq x y z
N MET A 1 35.80 -24.41 18.93
CA MET A 1 34.38 -24.30 18.52
C MET A 1 34.04 -22.84 18.30
N PRO A 2 33.86 -22.36 17.05
CA PRO A 2 33.35 -21.02 16.82
C PRO A 2 31.83 -21.03 16.74
N MET A 3 31.25 -20.00 17.37
CA MET A 3 29.83 -19.71 17.44
C MET A 3 29.30 -19.37 16.04
N LEU A 4 28.13 -19.92 15.71
CA LEU A 4 27.35 -19.57 14.52
C LEU A 4 26.92 -18.10 14.64
N THR A 5 27.48 -17.24 13.80
CA THR A 5 26.93 -15.92 13.53
C THR A 5 25.60 -16.13 12.81
N GLY A 6 24.49 -15.92 13.52
CA GLY A 6 23.17 -15.81 12.93
C GLY A 6 23.18 -14.68 11.92
N SER A 7 23.00 -15.02 10.63
CA SER A 7 22.76 -14.06 9.57
C SER A 7 21.54 -13.24 9.95
N ALA A 8 21.70 -11.92 10.10
CA ALA A 8 20.56 -11.02 10.14
C ALA A 8 19.72 -11.24 8.86
N PRO A 9 18.37 -11.18 8.94
CA PRO A 9 17.54 -11.19 7.74
C PRO A 9 17.95 -10.01 6.86
N PRO A 10 17.90 -10.14 5.50
CA PRO A 10 18.23 -9.03 4.63
C PRO A 10 17.37 -7.82 5.01
N GLU A 11 18.02 -6.68 5.23
CA GLU A 11 17.34 -5.40 5.45
C GLU A 11 16.22 -5.28 4.40
N THR A 12 14.98 -5.25 4.86
CA THR A 12 13.81 -5.24 3.98
C THR A 12 13.96 -4.04 3.04
N ARG A 13 14.27 -4.27 1.75
CA ARG A 13 14.43 -3.25 0.67
C ARG A 13 13.26 -2.26 0.58
N TRP A 14 12.17 -2.54 1.27
CA TRP A 14 10.90 -1.84 1.29
C TRP A 14 10.44 -1.73 2.75
N PRO A 15 9.85 -0.60 3.17
CA PRO A 15 9.25 -0.50 4.49
C PRO A 15 8.15 -1.56 4.64
N ALA A 16 7.97 -2.04 5.88
CA ALA A 16 6.88 -2.95 6.17
C ALA A 16 5.56 -2.31 5.66
N PRO A 17 4.70 -3.07 4.96
CA PRO A 17 3.36 -2.62 4.63
C PRO A 17 2.61 -2.23 5.91
N SER A 18 1.55 -1.44 5.76
CA SER A 18 0.83 -0.92 6.93
C SER A 18 0.23 -2.13 7.64
N GLY A 19 0.72 -2.45 8.84
CA GLY A 19 0.13 -3.51 9.66
C GLY A 19 -1.31 -3.15 10.05
N PRO A 20 -2.05 -4.07 10.68
CA PRO A 20 -3.38 -3.75 11.19
C PRO A 20 -3.27 -2.53 12.11
N ALA A 21 -3.96 -1.46 11.73
CA ALA A 21 -4.04 -0.22 12.48
C ALA A 21 -5.43 -0.11 13.13
N ASP A 22 -5.52 0.69 14.18
CA ASP A 22 -6.81 1.00 14.78
C ASP A 22 -7.73 1.67 13.75
N LEU A 23 -8.99 1.23 13.70
CA LEU A 23 -9.99 1.83 12.83
C LEU A 23 -10.38 3.20 13.36
N PHE A 24 -10.40 4.19 12.46
CA PHE A 24 -10.73 5.57 12.80
C PHE A 24 -12.15 5.94 12.33
N SER A 25 -12.84 6.75 13.13
CA SER A 25 -13.99 7.51 12.68
C SER A 25 -13.58 8.61 11.70
N GLN A 26 -14.55 9.25 11.04
CA GLN A 26 -14.30 10.37 10.14
C GLN A 26 -13.51 11.51 10.81
N ASP A 27 -13.92 11.93 12.02
CA ASP A 27 -13.24 12.99 12.78
C ASP A 27 -11.79 12.60 13.14
N GLN A 28 -11.58 11.32 13.46
CA GLN A 28 -10.24 10.79 13.76
C GLN A 28 -9.37 10.74 12.50
N LEU A 29 -9.94 10.38 11.35
CA LEU A 29 -9.26 10.41 10.06
C LEU A 29 -8.83 11.83 9.68
N GLU A 30 -9.72 12.83 9.81
CA GLU A 30 -9.37 14.24 9.56
C GLU A 30 -8.27 14.74 10.51
N SER A 31 -8.38 14.44 11.80
CA SER A 31 -7.39 14.80 12.81
C SER A 31 -6.03 14.16 12.51
N HIS A 32 -6.05 12.89 12.09
CA HIS A 32 -4.86 12.16 11.67
C HIS A 32 -4.22 12.78 10.43
N ALA A 33 -5.02 13.13 9.42
CA ALA A 33 -4.57 13.80 8.21
C ALA A 33 -3.88 15.14 8.49
N ALA A 34 -4.48 15.96 9.36
CA ALA A 34 -3.90 17.24 9.78
C ALA A 34 -2.58 17.03 10.54
N ARG A 35 -2.52 16.00 11.40
CA ARG A 35 -1.31 15.65 12.16
C ARG A 35 -0.17 15.23 11.24
N ILE A 36 -0.41 14.27 10.33
CA ILE A 36 0.66 13.81 9.41
C ILE A 36 1.18 14.95 8.54
N ALA A 37 0.30 15.86 8.08
CA ALA A 37 0.66 17.05 7.30
C ALA A 37 1.63 17.98 8.05
N GLY A 38 1.49 18.08 9.37
CA GLY A 38 2.34 18.92 10.22
C GLY A 38 3.63 18.24 10.66
N THR A 39 3.74 16.91 10.55
CA THR A 39 4.90 16.17 11.08
C THR A 39 5.90 15.72 10.04
N HIS A 40 5.46 15.38 8.82
CA HIS A 40 6.40 14.85 7.83
C HIS A 40 7.25 15.96 7.22
N VAL A 41 8.45 15.61 6.75
CA VAL A 41 9.30 16.55 6.00
C VAL A 41 9.34 16.17 4.53
N VAL A 42 9.18 17.16 3.65
CA VAL A 42 9.31 16.98 2.20
C VAL A 42 10.76 17.21 1.78
N ALA A 43 11.31 16.29 0.99
CA ALA A 43 12.67 16.37 0.48
C ALA A 43 12.83 17.56 -0.47
N ALA A 44 13.98 18.22 -0.40
CA ALA A 44 14.32 19.34 -1.28
C ALA A 44 14.47 18.93 -2.76
N ASP A 45 14.89 17.69 -3.01
CA ASP A 45 15.05 17.14 -4.36
C ASP A 45 14.10 15.94 -4.57
N PRO A 46 13.03 16.08 -5.38
CA PRO A 46 12.07 15.01 -5.65
C PRO A 46 12.63 13.91 -6.58
N TRP A 47 13.74 14.16 -7.28
CA TRP A 47 14.30 13.25 -8.28
C TRP A 47 15.00 12.04 -7.68
N ARG A 48 15.42 12.11 -6.41
CA ARG A 48 16.06 11.02 -5.66
C ARG A 48 15.04 10.18 -4.89
N GLY A 49 14.00 9.71 -5.59
CA GLY A 49 12.95 8.86 -5.01
C GLY A 49 13.26 7.36 -5.08
N ARG A 50 12.76 6.59 -4.10
CA ARG A 50 12.69 5.13 -4.17
C ARG A 50 11.60 4.71 -5.17
N PRO A 51 11.76 3.68 -6.01
CA PRO A 51 10.76 3.34 -7.02
C PRO A 51 9.54 2.62 -6.39
N LEU A 52 8.32 3.00 -6.80
CA LEU A 52 7.07 2.34 -6.35
C LEU A 52 6.66 1.16 -7.23
N LEU A 53 6.87 1.22 -8.54
CA LEU A 53 6.45 0.15 -9.46
C LEU A 53 7.05 -1.22 -9.11
N PRO A 54 8.34 -1.36 -8.76
CA PRO A 54 8.88 -2.66 -8.33
C PRO A 54 8.21 -3.22 -7.07
N ARG A 55 7.66 -2.37 -6.20
CA ARG A 55 6.92 -2.79 -5.00
C ARG A 55 5.50 -3.24 -5.35
N LEU A 56 4.86 -2.55 -6.29
CA LEU A 56 3.60 -3.01 -6.89
C LEU A 56 3.79 -4.37 -7.58
N ASP A 57 4.86 -4.53 -8.36
CA ASP A 57 5.15 -5.76 -9.10
C ASP A 57 5.40 -6.94 -8.18
N GLU A 58 6.16 -6.75 -7.09
CA GLU A 58 6.32 -7.78 -6.06
C GLU A 58 4.98 -8.14 -5.41
N SER A 59 4.14 -7.14 -5.13
CA SER A 59 2.83 -7.39 -4.52
C SER A 59 1.89 -8.14 -5.45
N ALA A 60 1.91 -7.80 -6.74
CA ALA A 60 1.16 -8.51 -7.76
C ALA A 60 1.65 -9.97 -7.93
N SER A 61 2.97 -10.20 -7.91
CA SER A 61 3.55 -11.56 -7.99
C SER A 61 3.09 -12.44 -6.85
N ARG A 62 3.17 -11.96 -5.59
CA ARG A 62 2.71 -12.74 -4.44
C ARG A 62 1.22 -13.01 -4.48
N LEU A 63 0.42 -12.07 -4.97
CA LEU A 63 -1.02 -12.28 -5.16
C LEU A 63 -1.33 -13.34 -6.23
N ASP A 64 -0.52 -13.38 -7.29
CA ASP A 64 -0.61 -14.42 -8.33
C ASP A 64 -0.21 -15.80 -7.81
N GLU A 65 0.86 -15.87 -7.01
CA GLU A 65 1.27 -17.10 -6.31
C GLU A 65 0.16 -17.60 -5.36
N ALA A 66 -0.43 -16.69 -4.57
CA ALA A 66 -1.52 -17.02 -3.67
C ALA A 66 -2.75 -17.53 -4.42
N TYR A 67 -3.13 -16.83 -5.49
CA TYR A 67 -4.23 -17.25 -6.35
C TYR A 67 -3.98 -18.63 -6.96
N THR A 68 -2.78 -18.87 -7.49
CA THR A 68 -2.40 -20.15 -8.11
C THR A 68 -2.46 -21.29 -7.09
N PHE A 69 -1.92 -21.08 -5.89
CA PHE A 69 -1.97 -22.06 -4.80
C PHE A 69 -3.42 -22.39 -4.38
N LEU A 70 -4.27 -21.38 -4.26
CA LEU A 70 -5.68 -21.55 -3.88
C LEU A 70 -6.53 -22.17 -4.99
N SER A 71 -6.14 -21.99 -6.26
CA SER A 71 -6.91 -22.49 -7.42
C SER A 71 -6.48 -23.88 -7.89
N ALA A 72 -5.21 -24.25 -7.72
CA ALA A 72 -4.72 -25.60 -8.05
C ALA A 72 -5.36 -26.67 -7.18
N ALA A 73 -5.88 -26.27 -6.01
CA ALA A 73 -6.50 -27.17 -5.08
C ALA A 73 -8.00 -27.29 -5.39
N ALA A 74 -8.39 -28.35 -6.11
CA ALA A 74 -9.79 -28.77 -6.22
C ALA A 74 -10.27 -29.28 -4.84
N ARG A 75 -10.53 -28.34 -3.92
CA ARG A 75 -10.78 -28.60 -2.51
C ARG A 75 -12.28 -28.69 -2.24
N LEU A 76 -12.65 -29.66 -1.42
CA LEU A 76 -14.04 -29.96 -1.02
C LEU A 76 -14.69 -28.90 -0.12
N ASP A 77 -13.91 -27.96 0.45
CA ASP A 77 -14.41 -26.91 1.36
C ASP A 77 -13.52 -25.64 1.34
N PRO A 78 -13.59 -24.81 0.27
CA PRO A 78 -12.89 -23.53 0.23
C PRO A 78 -13.45 -22.56 1.28
N GLN A 79 -12.57 -21.75 1.89
CA GLN A 79 -13.07 -20.67 2.76
C GLN A 79 -13.65 -19.53 1.90
N PRO A 80 -14.67 -18.78 2.37
CA PRO A 80 -15.26 -17.69 1.60
C PRO A 80 -14.26 -16.64 1.10
N SER A 81 -13.18 -16.38 1.85
CA SER A 81 -12.11 -15.46 1.46
C SER A 81 -11.27 -15.96 0.28
N GLU A 82 -11.19 -17.28 0.08
CA GLU A 82 -10.43 -17.89 -1.02
C GLU A 82 -11.20 -17.83 -2.32
N ASP A 83 -12.50 -18.14 -2.27
CA ASP A 83 -13.39 -18.02 -3.43
C ASP A 83 -13.50 -16.55 -3.85
N TRP A 84 -13.62 -15.62 -2.90
CA TRP A 84 -13.60 -14.19 -3.23
C TRP A 84 -12.29 -13.81 -3.96
N LEU A 85 -11.13 -14.22 -3.44
CA LEU A 85 -9.85 -13.87 -4.07
C LEU A 85 -9.73 -14.50 -5.47
N ARG A 86 -10.22 -15.74 -5.63
CA ARG A 86 -10.25 -16.43 -6.93
C ARG A 86 -11.11 -15.67 -7.93
N ASP A 87 -12.34 -15.35 -7.57
CA ASP A 87 -13.30 -14.68 -8.45
C ASP A 87 -12.86 -13.26 -8.80
N ASN A 88 -12.17 -12.57 -7.88
CA ASN A 88 -11.78 -11.16 -8.04
C ASN A 88 -10.33 -10.97 -8.52
N HIS A 89 -9.56 -12.04 -8.76
CA HIS A 89 -8.16 -11.94 -9.17
C HIS A 89 -7.98 -11.06 -10.42
N HIS A 90 -8.88 -11.19 -11.41
CA HIS A 90 -8.84 -10.40 -12.64
C HIS A 90 -8.98 -8.88 -12.38
N VAL A 91 -9.85 -8.49 -11.44
CA VAL A 91 -10.05 -7.08 -11.04
C VAL A 91 -8.76 -6.51 -10.45
N VAL A 92 -8.07 -7.30 -9.63
CA VAL A 92 -6.78 -6.91 -9.03
C VAL A 92 -5.72 -6.70 -10.12
N GLN A 93 -5.62 -7.63 -11.08
CA GLN A 93 -4.71 -7.49 -12.22
C GLN A 93 -5.02 -6.24 -13.07
N ASP A 94 -6.30 -5.91 -13.25
CA ASP A 94 -6.71 -4.66 -13.89
C ASP A 94 -6.24 -3.43 -13.12
N GLN A 95 -6.35 -3.42 -11.79
CA GLN A 95 -5.83 -2.31 -10.98
C GLN A 95 -4.31 -2.19 -11.09
N VAL A 96 -3.58 -3.30 -11.08
CA VAL A 96 -2.10 -3.32 -11.25
C VAL A 96 -1.71 -2.75 -12.62
N ARG A 97 -2.35 -3.20 -13.70
CA ARG A 97 -2.13 -2.66 -15.05
C ARG A 97 -2.46 -1.16 -15.10
N GLY A 98 -3.57 -0.77 -14.50
CA GLY A 98 -4.00 0.63 -14.42
C GLY A 98 -2.98 1.50 -13.71
N VAL A 99 -2.39 1.05 -12.60
CA VAL A 99 -1.34 1.82 -11.90
C VAL A 99 -0.10 1.97 -12.78
N ARG A 100 0.36 0.91 -13.45
CA ARG A 100 1.52 0.97 -14.36
C ARG A 100 1.30 1.98 -15.50
N LEU A 101 0.09 2.01 -16.06
CA LEU A 101 -0.26 2.93 -17.15
C LEU A 101 -0.29 4.39 -16.68
N HIS A 102 -0.88 4.65 -15.52
CA HIS A 102 -1.11 6.02 -15.04
C HIS A 102 0.03 6.59 -14.19
N LEU A 103 1.05 5.79 -13.84
CA LEU A 103 2.23 6.23 -13.11
C LEU A 103 3.51 6.11 -13.95
N PRO A 104 3.62 6.82 -15.08
CA PRO A 104 4.85 6.81 -15.86
C PRO A 104 6.02 7.38 -15.05
N GLY A 105 7.24 6.90 -15.32
CA GLY A 105 8.42 7.23 -14.53
C GLY A 105 8.74 8.73 -14.48
N ALA A 106 8.43 9.49 -15.54
CA ALA A 106 8.59 10.95 -15.55
C ALA A 106 7.65 11.62 -14.52
N TYR A 107 6.35 11.31 -14.58
CA TYR A 107 5.37 11.81 -13.62
C TYR A 107 5.72 11.39 -12.19
N TYR A 108 6.15 10.15 -11.98
CA TYR A 108 6.60 9.68 -10.67
C TYR A 108 7.73 10.55 -10.09
N ARG A 109 8.71 10.97 -10.90
CA ARG A 109 9.85 11.78 -10.44
C ARG A 109 9.46 13.20 -10.05
N GLU A 110 8.38 13.73 -10.59
CA GLU A 110 7.85 15.06 -10.25
C GLU A 110 7.16 15.09 -8.88
N LEU A 111 6.70 13.94 -8.37
CA LEU A 111 5.99 13.88 -7.09
C LEU A 111 6.93 14.18 -5.90
N PRO A 112 6.59 15.13 -5.02
CA PRO A 112 7.38 15.43 -3.82
C PRO A 112 7.58 14.21 -2.91
N LYS A 113 8.85 13.95 -2.57
CA LYS A 113 9.26 12.79 -1.75
C LYS A 113 9.36 13.17 -0.29
N LEU A 114 9.21 12.19 0.60
CA LEU A 114 9.47 12.35 2.03
C LEU A 114 10.98 12.35 2.28
N ALA A 115 11.44 13.27 3.12
CA ALA A 115 12.85 13.43 3.48
C ALA A 115 13.30 12.45 4.57
N ASP A 116 12.37 11.95 5.38
CA ASP A 116 12.65 11.15 6.56
C ASP A 116 11.55 10.10 6.85
N GLY A 117 11.74 9.38 7.96
CA GLY A 117 10.81 8.37 8.45
C GLY A 117 10.81 7.06 7.66
N PRO A 118 9.91 6.12 8.00
CA PRO A 118 9.85 4.80 7.38
C PRO A 118 9.58 4.83 5.88
N LEU A 119 8.94 5.90 5.40
CA LEU A 119 8.62 6.12 3.99
C LEU A 119 9.60 7.10 3.30
N GLN A 120 10.78 7.33 3.87
CA GLN A 120 11.80 8.17 3.26
C GLN A 120 12.05 7.80 1.79
N GLY A 121 12.02 8.81 0.93
CA GLY A 121 12.22 8.67 -0.52
C GLY A 121 10.98 8.21 -1.28
N PHE A 122 9.85 7.95 -0.63
CA PHE A 122 8.56 7.72 -1.30
C PHE A 122 7.74 9.02 -1.40
N PRO A 123 6.77 9.12 -2.33
CA PRO A 123 5.94 10.31 -2.46
C PRO A 123 5.11 10.54 -1.19
N ARG A 124 4.94 11.79 -0.75
CA ARG A 124 4.07 12.06 0.41
C ARG A 124 2.60 11.69 0.15
N VAL A 125 2.15 11.77 -1.10
CA VAL A 125 0.81 11.28 -1.52
C VAL A 125 0.65 9.77 -1.35
N TYR A 126 1.75 9.01 -1.38
CA TYR A 126 1.74 7.59 -1.09
C TYR A 126 1.58 7.31 0.41
N LEU A 127 2.22 8.12 1.27
CA LEU A 127 1.96 8.10 2.71
C LEU A 127 0.46 8.34 2.99
N LEU A 128 -0.16 9.33 2.36
CA LEU A 128 -1.60 9.58 2.55
C LEU A 128 -2.47 8.37 2.22
N ALA A 129 -2.23 7.75 1.06
CA ALA A 129 -2.96 6.55 0.67
C ALA A 129 -2.75 5.39 1.66
N ARG A 130 -1.51 5.18 2.11
CA ARG A 130 -1.21 4.13 3.09
C ARG A 130 -1.88 4.34 4.45
N GLU A 131 -1.84 5.57 4.95
CA GLU A 131 -2.46 5.92 6.24
C GLU A 131 -3.98 5.80 6.16
N LEU A 132 -4.59 6.35 5.11
CA LEU A 132 -6.03 6.28 4.93
C LEU A 132 -6.51 4.82 4.82
N THR A 133 -5.84 4.04 3.98
CA THR A 133 -6.25 2.66 3.74
C THR A 133 -6.03 1.77 4.98
N ALA A 134 -5.01 2.04 5.80
CA ALA A 134 -4.77 1.30 7.03
C ALA A 134 -5.84 1.56 8.10
N HIS A 135 -6.21 2.82 8.32
CA HIS A 135 -7.18 3.22 9.35
C HIS A 135 -8.66 3.02 8.94
N THR A 136 -8.90 2.59 7.70
CA THR A 136 -10.24 2.25 7.18
C THR A 136 -10.43 0.75 6.91
N ALA A 137 -9.38 -0.07 7.10
CA ALA A 137 -9.32 -1.44 6.60
C ALA A 137 -9.75 -1.57 5.12
N GLY A 138 -9.36 -0.59 4.30
CA GLY A 138 -9.70 -0.52 2.88
C GLY A 138 -11.15 -0.16 2.56
N ARG A 139 -12.01 0.08 3.56
CA ARG A 139 -13.39 0.54 3.35
C ARG A 139 -13.39 2.05 3.10
N ILE A 140 -13.33 2.42 1.83
CA ILE A 140 -13.14 3.81 1.42
C ILE A 140 -14.25 4.19 0.43
N ASP A 141 -14.88 5.32 0.67
CA ASP A 141 -15.74 6.01 -0.30
C ASP A 141 -15.12 7.35 -0.71
N LEU A 142 -15.75 8.03 -1.67
CA LEU A 142 -15.25 9.28 -2.20
C LEU A 142 -15.23 10.39 -1.15
N ASP A 143 -16.25 10.48 -0.30
CA ASP A 143 -16.40 11.55 0.69
C ASP A 143 -15.30 11.43 1.75
N THR A 144 -15.02 10.22 2.24
CA THR A 144 -13.90 9.95 3.13
C THR A 144 -12.55 10.35 2.51
N VAL A 145 -12.30 10.05 1.23
CA VAL A 145 -11.05 10.47 0.57
C VAL A 145 -10.96 11.99 0.48
N VAL A 146 -12.06 12.64 0.08
CA VAL A 146 -12.11 14.09 -0.11
C VAL A 146 -11.86 14.81 1.22
N ASP A 147 -12.52 14.39 2.29
CA ASP A 147 -12.38 15.03 3.59
C ASP A 147 -11.00 14.78 4.21
N PHE A 148 -10.47 13.57 4.08
CA PHE A 148 -9.09 13.26 4.50
C PHE A 148 -8.06 14.14 3.78
N VAL A 149 -8.16 14.25 2.46
CA VAL A 149 -7.25 15.08 1.65
C VAL A 149 -7.45 16.57 1.94
N ARG A 150 -8.69 17.04 2.17
CA ARG A 150 -8.97 18.42 2.57
C ARG A 150 -8.35 18.74 3.93
N ALA A 151 -8.53 17.87 4.92
CA ALA A 151 -7.96 18.04 6.26
C ALA A 151 -6.43 18.10 6.22
N TYR A 152 -5.79 17.23 5.43
CA TYR A 152 -4.35 17.29 5.16
C TYR A 152 -3.92 18.64 4.55
N GLN A 153 -4.64 19.09 3.52
CA GLN A 153 -4.30 20.30 2.77
C GLN A 153 -4.48 21.62 3.54
N ARG A 154 -5.20 21.61 4.67
CA ARG A 154 -5.26 22.76 5.59
C ARG A 154 -3.88 23.12 6.14
N THR A 155 -2.98 22.15 6.26
CA THR A 155 -1.62 22.33 6.78
C THR A 155 -0.56 22.24 5.68
N SER A 156 -0.70 21.32 4.73
CA SER A 156 0.27 21.12 3.66
C SER A 156 -0.40 21.02 2.29
N VAL A 157 -0.30 22.08 1.49
CA VAL A 157 -0.96 22.17 0.18
C VAL A 157 -0.38 21.13 -0.78
N LEU A 158 -1.25 20.38 -1.45
CA LEU A 158 -0.86 19.48 -2.53
C LEU A 158 -0.86 20.26 -3.84
N SER A 159 0.14 20.00 -4.69
CA SER A 159 0.10 20.46 -6.08
C SER A 159 -1.02 19.75 -6.85
N ILE A 160 -1.42 20.33 -7.98
CA ILE A 160 -2.36 19.68 -8.91
C ILE A 160 -1.87 18.27 -9.25
N GLY A 161 -0.59 18.13 -9.62
CA GLY A 161 0.02 16.84 -9.95
C GLY A 161 -0.08 15.81 -8.82
N GLU A 162 0.01 16.25 -7.56
CA GLU A 162 -0.18 15.36 -6.41
C GLU A 162 -1.63 14.95 -6.18
N THR A 163 -2.58 15.85 -6.39
CA THR A 163 -4.02 15.51 -6.31
C THR A 163 -4.40 14.46 -7.36
N TRP A 164 -3.88 14.56 -8.58
CA TRP A 164 -4.05 13.53 -9.63
C TRP A 164 -3.43 12.19 -9.25
N ALA A 165 -2.40 12.17 -8.38
CA ALA A 165 -1.75 10.95 -7.94
C ALA A 165 -2.57 10.20 -6.87
N VAL A 166 -3.47 10.87 -6.14
CA VAL A 166 -4.22 10.27 -5.02
C VAL A 166 -4.91 8.96 -5.41
N PRO A 167 -5.71 8.87 -6.51
CA PRO A 167 -6.36 7.63 -6.90
C PRO A 167 -5.37 6.51 -7.28
N ILE A 168 -4.21 6.87 -7.83
CA ILE A 168 -3.17 5.90 -8.21
C ILE A 168 -2.52 5.34 -6.95
N MET A 169 -2.20 6.20 -5.98
CA MET A 169 -1.60 5.80 -4.71
C MET A 169 -2.56 4.95 -3.87
N LEU A 170 -3.86 5.25 -3.90
CA LEU A 170 -4.87 4.43 -3.24
C LEU A 170 -4.93 3.02 -3.81
N ARG A 171 -4.94 2.88 -5.15
CA ARG A 171 -4.88 1.56 -5.79
C ARG A 171 -3.63 0.79 -5.38
N LEU A 172 -2.47 1.46 -5.37
CA LEU A 172 -1.21 0.84 -4.97
C LEU A 172 -1.25 0.37 -3.51
N ALA A 173 -1.71 1.23 -2.59
CA ALA A 173 -1.83 0.88 -1.16
C ALA A 173 -2.84 -0.25 -0.91
N LEU A 174 -3.96 -0.29 -1.63
CA LEU A 174 -4.95 -1.36 -1.54
C LEU A 174 -4.42 -2.70 -2.07
N VAL A 175 -3.70 -2.71 -3.19
CA VAL A 175 -3.05 -3.93 -3.71
C VAL A 175 -2.04 -4.48 -2.69
N GLU A 176 -1.28 -3.62 -2.04
CA GLU A 176 -0.34 -4.05 -1.00
C GLU A 176 -1.03 -4.62 0.24
N GLN A 177 -2.14 -4.03 0.67
CA GLN A 177 -2.93 -4.58 1.77
C GLN A 177 -3.57 -5.91 1.39
N LEU A 178 -4.08 -6.04 0.17
CA LEU A 178 -4.63 -7.30 -0.29
C LEU A 178 -3.56 -8.40 -0.31
N ARG A 179 -2.34 -8.07 -0.74
CA ARG A 179 -1.20 -8.99 -0.68
C ARG A 179 -0.94 -9.47 0.75
N LEU A 180 -0.93 -8.57 1.72
CA LEU A 180 -0.76 -8.94 3.13
C LEU A 180 -1.83 -9.91 3.62
N LEU A 181 -3.09 -9.66 3.27
CA LEU A 181 -4.20 -10.53 3.65
C LEU A 181 -4.07 -11.90 2.99
N ALA A 182 -3.69 -11.96 1.72
CA ALA A 182 -3.45 -13.20 0.99
C ALA A 182 -2.28 -14.00 1.60
N ASP A 183 -1.15 -13.34 1.90
CA ASP A 183 0.00 -13.95 2.60
C ASP A 183 -0.45 -14.57 3.94
N GLY A 184 -1.31 -13.88 4.69
CA GLY A 184 -1.88 -14.37 5.95
C GLY A 184 -2.79 -15.59 5.79
N VAL A 185 -3.65 -15.60 4.76
CA VAL A 185 -4.50 -16.76 4.44
C VAL A 185 -3.63 -17.97 4.07
N LEU A 186 -2.60 -17.79 3.24
CA LEU A 186 -1.68 -18.87 2.87
C LEU A 186 -0.97 -19.46 4.09
N ALA A 187 -0.42 -18.61 4.97
CA ALA A 187 0.28 -19.05 6.18
C ALA A 187 -0.65 -19.84 7.12
N ALA A 188 -1.88 -19.36 7.31
CA ALA A 188 -2.89 -20.06 8.13
C ALA A 188 -3.27 -21.43 7.55
N ARG A 189 -3.21 -21.59 6.22
CA ARG A 189 -3.47 -22.86 5.54
C ARG A 189 -2.29 -23.82 5.63
N GLN A 190 -1.06 -23.35 5.43
CA GLN A 190 0.14 -24.17 5.56
C GLN A 190 0.32 -24.75 6.97
N ASN A 191 -0.20 -24.08 8.00
CA ASN A 191 -0.16 -24.59 9.38
C ASN A 191 -1.25 -25.64 9.68
N ARG A 192 -2.23 -25.84 8.79
CA ARG A 192 -3.35 -26.77 8.98
C ARG A 192 -3.12 -28.11 8.27
N ASP A 193 -2.35 -28.10 7.18
CA ASP A 193 -1.92 -29.29 6.42
C ASP A 193 -0.66 -29.92 7.05
#